data_AF-A0A352PJH4-F1
#
_entry.id   AF-A0A352PJH4-F1
#
_cell.length_a   1.000
_cell.length_b   1.000
_cell.length_c   1.000
_cell.angle_alpha   90.00
_cell.angle_beta   90.00
_cell.angle_gamma   90.00
#
_symmetry.space_group_name_H-M   'P 1'
#
loop_
_entity.id
_entity.type
_entity.pdbx_description
1 polymer ?
#
loop_
_entity_poly.entity_id
_entity_poly.type
_entity_poly.pdbx_seq_one_letter_code
_entity_poly.pdbx_strand_id
1 'polypeptide(L)' 'MLFILKQYLITFGWAITGAISMAVSLGIMLKILSWITPIDEWEELKKGNMAVGIFLMAVVIGTAFVIGLTVMS' A
#
# COMPACT_ATOMS: atom_id res chain seq x y z
N MET A 1 32.35 -10.48 -13.35
CA MET A 1 32.25 -9.33 -12.43
C MET A 1 31.16 -8.33 -12.84
N LEU A 2 31.23 -7.71 -14.04
CA LEU A 2 30.24 -6.73 -14.51
C LEU A 2 28.79 -7.26 -14.59
N PHE A 3 28.59 -8.54 -14.90
CA PHE A 3 27.27 -9.18 -14.94
C PHE A 3 26.56 -9.16 -13.57
N ILE A 4 27.29 -9.53 -12.51
CA ILE A 4 26.78 -9.57 -11.14
C ILE A 4 26.40 -8.16 -10.66
N LEU A 5 27.24 -7.17 -10.96
CA LEU A 5 26.96 -5.77 -10.61
C LEU A 5 25.67 -5.26 -11.27
N LYS A 6 25.45 -5.59 -12.55
CA LYS A 6 24.19 -5.24 -13.24
C LYS A 6 22.97 -5.92 -12.60
N GLN A 7 23.09 -7.17 -12.15
CA GLN A 7 21.97 -7.87 -11.49
C GLN A 7 21.60 -7.23 -10.15
N TYR A 8 22.58 -6.87 -9.31
CA TYR A 8 22.31 -6.12 -8.08
C TYR A 8 21.59 -4.80 -8.37
N LEU A 9 22.03 -4.07 -9.39
CA LEU A 9 21.42 -2.79 -9.77
C LEU A 9 19.95 -2.95 -10.18
N ILE A 10 19.61 -4.02 -10.91
CA ILE A 10 18.24 -4.36 -11.31
C ILE A 10 17.39 -4.74 -10.09
N THR A 11 17.92 -5.54 -9.17
CA THR A 11 17.19 -5.90 -7.93
C THR A 11 16.88 -4.67 -7.07
N PHE A 12 17.81 -3.74 -6.98
CA PHE A 12 17.57 -2.44 -6.33
C PHE A 12 16.50 -1.63 -7.07
N GLY A 13 16.50 -1.66 -8.40
CA GLY A 13 15.46 -1.03 -9.22
C GLY A 13 14.06 -1.55 -8.89
N TRP A 14 13.89 -2.88 -8.81
CA TRP A 14 12.61 -3.50 -8.45
C TRP A 14 12.15 -3.14 -7.04
N ALA A 15 13.07 -3.06 -6.08
CA ALA A 15 12.74 -2.63 -4.71
C ALA A 15 12.20 -1.19 -4.68
N ILE A 16 12.79 -0.29 -5.46
CA ILE A 16 12.33 1.10 -5.59
C ILE A 16 10.95 1.17 -6.24
N THR A 17 10.76 0.45 -7.36
CA THR A 17 9.45 0.39 -8.04
C THR A 17 8.36 -0.12 -7.11
N GLY A 18 8.63 -1.16 -6.33
CA GLY A 18 7.70 -1.69 -5.34
C GLY A 18 7.34 -0.69 -4.24
N ALA A 19 8.35 -0.03 -3.67
CA ALA A 19 8.14 0.97 -2.63
C ALA A 19 7.28 2.15 -3.12
N ILE A 20 7.57 2.66 -4.32
CA ILE A 20 6.81 3.76 -4.93
C ILE A 20 5.38 3.32 -5.23
N SER A 21 5.20 2.14 -5.84
CA SER A 21 3.88 1.61 -6.17
C SER A 21 3.01 1.45 -4.93
N MET A 22 3.59 0.96 -3.83
CA MET A 22 2.88 0.80 -2.56
C MET A 22 2.45 2.14 -1.95
N ALA A 23 3.36 3.12 -1.91
CA ALA A 23 3.06 4.45 -1.36
C ALA A 23 1.93 5.15 -2.15
N VAL A 24 2.00 5.11 -3.48
CA VAL A 24 0.99 5.71 -4.35
C VAL A 24 -0.36 4.99 -4.21
N SER A 25 -0.35 3.65 -4.24
CA SER A 25 -1.58 2.85 -4.19
C SER A 25 -2.32 2.99 -2.87
N LEU A 26 -1.61 2.98 -1.74
CA LEU A 26 -2.25 3.21 -0.42
C LEU A 26 -2.85 4.61 -0.33
N GLY A 27 -2.14 5.64 -0.82
CA GLY A 27 -2.66 7.02 -0.83
C GLY A 27 -3.93 7.16 -1.66
N ILE A 28 -3.97 6.51 -2.84
CA ILE A 28 -5.15 6.47 -3.69
C ILE A 28 -6.28 5.70 -3.00
N MET A 29 -6.00 4.53 -2.44
CA MET A 29 -7.01 3.68 -1.82
C MET A 29 -7.68 4.36 -0.62
N LEU A 30 -6.90 5.00 0.27
CA LEU A 30 -7.45 5.74 1.39
C LEU A 30 -8.31 6.93 0.93
N LYS A 31 -7.92 7.62 -0.14
CA LYS A 31 -8.71 8.72 -0.70
C LYS A 31 -10.02 8.24 -1.33
N ILE A 32 -9.99 7.11 -2.03
CA ILE A 32 -11.19 6.48 -2.58
C ILE A 32 -12.13 6.07 -1.44
N LEU A 33 -11.57 5.49 -0.38
CA LEU A 33 -12.30 5.07 0.79
C LEU A 33 -13.04 6.25 1.43
N SER A 34 -12.34 7.33 1.79
CA SER A 34 -12.97 8.54 2.34
C SER A 34 -13.95 9.24 1.39
N TRP A 35 -13.98 8.90 0.10
CA TRP A 35 -14.96 9.43 -0.84
C TRP A 35 -16.21 8.56 -0.95
N ILE A 36 -16.08 7.25 -0.73
CA ILE A 36 -17.19 6.29 -0.77
C ILE A 36 -17.90 6.22 0.58
N THR A 37 -17.15 6.25 1.69
CA THR A 37 -17.73 6.11 3.01
C THR A 37 -18.37 7.43 3.46
N PRO A 38 -19.62 7.41 3.97
CA PRO A 38 -20.29 8.62 4.46
C PRO A 38 -19.83 9.08 5.85
N ILE A 39 -18.89 8.35 6.46
CA ILE A 39 -18.37 8.62 7.82
C ILE A 39 -16.93 9.13 7.73
N ASP A 40 -16.53 10.01 8.65
CA ASP A 40 -15.13 10.40 8.79
C ASP A 40 -14.37 9.29 9.52
N GLU A 41 -13.60 8.51 8.77
CA GLU A 41 -12.87 7.36 9.31
C GLU A 41 -11.80 7.78 10.31
N TRP A 42 -11.19 8.95 10.12
CA TRP A 42 -10.15 9.47 11.01
C TRP A 42 -10.74 9.94 12.34
N GLU A 43 -11.93 10.53 12.31
CA GLU A 43 -12.67 10.91 13.52
C GLU A 43 -13.10 9.67 14.32
N GLU A 44 -13.67 8.66 13.65
CA GLU A 44 -14.09 7.42 14.28
C GLU A 44 -12.90 6.61 14.84
N LEU A 45 -11.77 6.59 14.13
CA LEU A 45 -10.54 5.98 14.63
C LEU A 45 -10.05 6.69 15.91
N LYS A 46 -10.09 8.02 15.96
CA LYS A 46 -9.72 8.81 17.17
C LYS A 46 -10.65 8.56 18.35
N LYS A 47 -11.94 8.30 18.10
CA LYS A 47 -12.91 7.89 19.14
C LYS A 47 -12.67 6.46 19.65
N GLY A 48 -11.72 5.73 19.07
CA GLY A 48 -11.42 4.36 19.45
C GLY A 48 -12.38 3.33 18.84
N ASN A 49 -13.03 3.66 17.73
CA ASN A 49 -13.92 2.72 17.04
C ASN A 49 -13.10 1.57 16.42
N MET A 50 -13.06 0.44 17.11
CA MET A 50 -12.31 -0.74 16.66
C MET A 50 -12.81 -1.28 15.32
N ALA A 51 -14.11 -1.13 15.00
CA ALA A 51 -14.64 -1.60 13.72
C ALA A 51 -14.00 -0.85 12.54
N VAL A 52 -13.86 0.47 12.66
CA VAL A 52 -13.17 1.31 11.65
C VAL A 52 -11.67 0.99 11.59
N GLY A 53 -11.04 0.74 12.74
CA GLY A 53 -9.63 0.34 12.78
C GLY A 53 -9.36 -0.99 12.05
N ILE A 54 -10.18 -2.02 12.30
CA ILE A 54 -10.07 -3.32 11.62
C ILE A 54 -10.36 -3.17 10.11
N PHE A 55 -11.35 -2.34 9.76
CA PHE A 55 -11.68 -2.06 8.36
C PHE A 55 -10.52 -1.42 7.61
N LEU A 56 -9.90 -0.37 8.15
CA LEU A 56 -8.72 0.27 7.54
C LEU A 56 -7.56 -0.71 7.44
N MET A 57 -7.33 -1.55 8.47
CA MET A 57 -6.30 -2.59 8.42
C MET A 57 -6.53 -3.58 7.28
N ALA A 58 -7.77 -4.05 7.10
CA ALA A 58 -8.11 -4.97 6.02
C ALA A 58 -7.83 -4.36 4.63
N VAL A 59 -8.13 -3.07 4.46
CA VAL A 59 -7.86 -2.34 3.21
C VAL A 59 -6.36 -2.20 2.95
N VAL A 60 -5.57 -1.87 3.98
CA VAL A 60 -4.11 -1.76 3.86
C VAL A 60 -3.50 -3.12 3.49
N ILE A 61 -3.90 -4.20 4.16
CA ILE A 61 -3.41 -5.56 3.88
C ILE A 61 -3.83 -6.01 2.47
N GLY A 62 -5.08 -5.79 2.09
CA GLY A 62 -5.58 -6.13 0.75
C GLY A 62 -4.81 -5.39 -0.35
N THR A 63 -4.57 -4.10 -0.16
CA THR A 63 -3.77 -3.29 -1.11
C THR A 63 -2.33 -3.79 -1.18
N ALA A 64 -1.70 -4.07 -0.04
CA ALA A 64 -0.35 -4.63 0.02
C ALA A 64 -0.25 -5.96 -0.74
N PHE A 65 -1.27 -6.81 -0.60
CA PHE A 65 -1.30 -8.12 -1.26
C PHE A 65 -1.39 -7.98 -2.77
N VAL A 66 -2.28 -7.13 -3.28
CA VAL A 66 -2.41 -6.87 -4.72
C VAL A 66 -1.10 -6.31 -5.29
N ILE A 67 -0.53 -5.28 -4.65
CA ILE A 67 0.70 -4.66 -5.14
C ILE A 67 1.88 -5.63 -5.11
N GLY A 68 2.02 -6.40 -4.03
CA GLY A 68 3.06 -7.41 -3.89
C GLY A 68 3.01 -8.45 -5.02
N LEU A 69 1.82 -8.89 -5.41
CA LEU A 69 1.65 -9.81 -6.54
C LEU A 69 1.95 -9.14 -7.88
N THR A 70 1.59 -7.87 -8.08
CA THR A 70 1.75 -7.19 -9.38
C THR A 70 3.14 -6.67 -9.68
N VAL A 71 3.93 -6.32 -8.66
CA VAL A 71 5.28 -5.74 -8.86
C VAL A 71 6.30 -6.83 -9.21
N MET A 72 6.06 -8.06 -8.77
CA MET A 72 6.97 -9.19 -8.95
C MET A 72 6.54 -10.16 -10.07
N SER A 73 5.35 -9.98 -10.63
CA SER A 73 4.83 -10.72 -11.80
C SER A 73 5.36 -10.16 -13.11
#